data_AF-A0A2M6YMY9-F1
#
_entry.id   AF-A0A2M6YMY9-F1
#
_cell.length_a   1.000
_cell.length_b   1.000
_cell.length_c   1.000
_cell.angle_alpha   90.00
_cell.angle_beta   90.00
_cell.angle_gamma   90.00
#
_symmetry.space_group_name_H-M   'P 1'
#
loop_
_entity.id
_entity.type
_entity.pdbx_description
1 polymer ?
#
loop_
_entity_poly.entity_id
_entity_poly.type
_entity_poly.pdbx_seq_one_letter_code
_entity_poly.pdbx_strand_id
1 'polypeptide(L)' 'LKDKRAVARIQARIDRAEDGKFGDCLPVGESVSEMRIHYGPGYRVYFVQRGMELVILLAGGNESTQSKDIKTAPQLASKL' A
#
# COMPACT_ATOMS: atom_id res chain seq x y z
N LEU A 1 -3.16 -5.91 12.90
CA LEU A 1 -1.91 -5.33 13.45
C LEU A 1 -2.07 -5.09 14.95
N LYS A 2 -1.11 -5.51 15.78
CA LYS A 2 -1.17 -5.28 17.25
C LYS A 2 -0.74 -3.86 17.64
N ASP A 3 0.13 -3.22 16.85
CA ASP A 3 0.54 -1.83 17.07
C ASP A 3 -0.57 -0.87 16.60
N LYS A 4 -1.26 -0.25 17.57
CA LYS A 4 -2.33 0.73 17.30
C LYS A 4 -1.83 2.01 16.64
N ARG A 5 -0.59 2.43 16.90
CA ARG A 5 0.01 3.63 16.28
C ARG A 5 0.33 3.36 14.81
N ALA A 6 0.79 2.15 14.49
CA ALA A 6 0.96 1.73 13.11
C ALA A 6 -0.36 1.77 12.34
N VAL A 7 -1.44 1.22 12.92
CA VAL A 7 -2.79 1.24 12.32
C VAL A 7 -3.24 2.68 12.05
N ALA A 8 -3.13 3.58 13.03
CA ALA A 8 -3.53 4.98 12.86
C ALA A 8 -2.73 5.69 11.75
N ARG A 9 -1.42 5.41 11.64
CA ARG A 9 -0.57 5.98 10.59
C ARG A 9 -0.89 5.43 9.19
N ILE A 10 -1.23 4.15 9.09
CA ILE A 10 -1.68 3.53 7.85
C ILE A 10 -3.01 4.15 7.42
N GLN A 11 -3.98 4.24 8.33
CA GLN A 11 -5.28 4.86 8.05
C GLN A 11 -5.11 6.31 7.58
N ALA A 12 -4.36 7.12 8.32
CA ALA A 12 -4.11 8.51 7.93
C ALA A 12 -3.36 8.67 6.60
N ARG A 13 -2.64 7.64 6.12
CA ARG A 13 -2.05 7.63 4.78
C ARG A 13 -3.10 7.31 3.72
N ILE A 14 -3.99 6.37 3.99
CA ILE A 14 -5.11 6.02 3.09
C ILE A 14 -6.04 7.22 2.92
N ASP A 15 -6.45 7.87 4.02
CA ASP A 15 -7.34 9.03 3.98
C ASP A 15 -6.76 10.16 3.11
N ARG A 16 -5.44 10.37 3.16
CA ARG A 16 -4.76 11.36 2.29
C ARG A 16 -4.69 10.90 0.84
N ALA A 17 -4.54 9.60 0.60
CA ALA A 17 -4.49 9.04 -0.75
C ALA A 17 -5.86 9.15 -1.44
N GLU A 18 -6.97 9.11 -0.70
CA GLU A 18 -8.32 9.41 -1.22
C GLU A 18 -8.40 10.84 -1.79
N ASP A 19 -7.70 11.80 -1.17
CA ASP A 19 -7.53 13.18 -1.69
C ASP A 19 -6.48 13.29 -2.82
N GLY A 20 -5.94 12.18 -3.31
CA GLY A 20 -4.84 12.16 -4.29
C GLY A 20 -3.45 12.49 -3.73
N LYS A 21 -3.30 12.57 -2.40
CA LYS A 21 -2.03 12.87 -1.71
C LYS A 21 -1.35 11.59 -1.24
N PHE A 22 -0.80 10.82 -2.17
CA PHE A 22 -0.17 9.51 -1.93
C PHE A 22 1.12 9.58 -1.09
N GLY A 23 1.80 10.73 -1.07
CA GLY A 23 3.05 10.92 -0.34
C GLY A 23 4.21 10.12 -0.96
N ASP A 24 5.01 9.47 -0.11
CA ASP A 24 6.05 8.56 -0.60
C ASP A 24 5.41 7.30 -1.19
N CYS A 25 5.34 7.25 -2.53
CA CYS A 25 4.82 6.12 -3.28
C CYS A 25 5.68 5.80 -4.52
N LEU A 26 5.75 4.53 -4.89
CA LEU A 26 6.48 4.06 -6.07
C LEU A 26 5.67 3.01 -6.84
N PRO A 27 5.76 2.97 -8.17
CA PRO A 27 5.22 1.86 -8.95
C PRO A 27 6.04 0.59 -8.65
N VAL A 28 5.36 -0.56 -8.53
CA VAL A 28 6.00 -1.87 -8.28
C VAL A 28 5.71 -2.91 -9.36
N GLY A 29 4.93 -2.55 -10.39
CA GLY A 29 4.68 -3.35 -11.59
C GLY A 29 3.20 -3.55 -11.89
N GLU A 30 2.86 -3.89 -13.15
CA GLU A 30 1.51 -4.29 -13.61
C GLU A 30 0.36 -3.45 -13.02
N SER A 31 0.46 -2.12 -13.08
CA SER A 31 -0.51 -1.14 -12.53
C SER A 31 -0.61 -1.01 -11.00
N VAL A 32 0.22 -1.73 -10.26
CA VAL A 32 0.31 -1.65 -8.79
C VAL A 32 1.33 -0.61 -8.37
N SER A 33 0.94 0.19 -7.38
CA SER A 33 1.83 1.11 -6.67
C SER A 33 1.90 0.75 -5.18
N GLU A 34 2.99 1.14 -4.54
CA GLU A 34 3.26 0.94 -3.13
C GLU A 34 3.37 2.30 -2.44
N MET A 35 2.61 2.53 -1.37
CA MET A 35 2.85 3.62 -0.43
C MET A 35 3.77 3.16 0.70
N ARG A 36 4.85 3.91 0.91
CA ARG A 36 5.85 3.62 1.94
C ARG A 36 5.60 4.44 3.20
N ILE A 37 5.51 3.75 4.33
CA ILE A 37 5.27 4.35 5.65
C ILE A 37 6.45 3.99 6.55
N HIS A 38 7.36 4.95 6.73
CA HIS A 38 8.56 4.83 7.56
C HIS A 38 8.19 4.94 9.05
N TYR A 39 7.66 3.85 9.61
CA TYR A 39 7.35 3.73 11.03
C TYR A 39 7.51 2.26 11.47
N GLY A 40 8.18 2.05 12.61
CA GLY A 40 8.46 0.71 13.13
C GLY A 40 9.21 -0.13 12.07
N PRO A 41 8.69 -1.32 11.67
CA PRO A 41 9.33 -2.18 10.69
C PRO A 41 9.26 -1.67 9.23
N GLY A 42 8.72 -0.46 8.99
CA GLY A 42 8.54 0.10 7.66
C GLY A 42 7.37 -0.54 6.92
N TYR A 43 6.16 -0.01 7.09
CA TYR A 43 4.95 -0.58 6.48
C TYR A 43 4.83 -0.21 5.00
N ARG A 44 4.19 -1.10 4.24
CA ARG A 44 3.92 -0.97 2.80
C ARG A 44 2.44 -1.22 2.53
N VAL A 45 1.80 -0.30 1.83
CA VAL A 45 0.40 -0.43 1.37
C VAL A 45 0.41 -0.50 -0.14
N TYR A 46 -0.01 -1.64 -0.70
CA TYR A 46 -0.12 -1.82 -2.14
C TYR A 46 -1.51 -1.44 -2.60
N PHE A 47 -1.59 -0.77 -3.74
CA PHE A 47 -2.85 -0.28 -4.27
C PHE A 47 -2.84 -0.21 -5.80
N VAL A 48 -4.04 -0.16 -6.36
CA VAL A 48 -4.30 0.17 -7.75
C VAL A 48 -5.19 1.41 -7.77
N GLN A 49 -4.91 2.33 -8.69
CA GLN A 49 -5.77 3.50 -8.93
C GLN A 49 -6.50 3.32 -10.26
N ARG A 50 -7.84 3.39 -10.23
CA ARG A 50 -8.72 3.28 -11.40
C ARG A 50 -9.52 4.56 -11.55
N GLY A 51 -8.95 5.52 -12.29
CA GLY A 51 -9.51 6.87 -12.35
C GLY A 51 -9.51 7.51 -10.96
N MET A 52 -10.71 7.71 -10.39
CA MET A 52 -10.90 8.28 -9.05
C MET A 52 -10.98 7.22 -7.95
N GLU A 53 -11.07 5.93 -8.30
CA GLU A 53 -11.18 4.85 -7.32
C GLU A 53 -9.79 4.38 -6.86
N LEU A 54 -9.61 4.32 -5.54
CA LEU A 54 -8.42 3.76 -4.91
C LEU A 54 -8.74 2.37 -4.36
N VAL A 55 -8.15 1.33 -4.97
CA VAL A 55 -8.34 -0.05 -4.51
C VAL A 55 -7.12 -0.50 -3.71
N ILE A 56 -7.30 -0.69 -2.40
CA ILE A 56 -6.26 -1.19 -1.51
C ILE A 56 -6.18 -2.72 -1.63
N LEU A 57 -4.99 -3.22 -1.96
CA LEU A 57 -4.72 -4.66 -1.98
C LEU A 57 -4.44 -5.11 -0.54
N LEU A 58 -5.21 -6.08 -0.04
CA LEU A 58 -5.06 -6.62 1.33
C LEU A 58 -3.72 -7.34 1.58
N ALA A 59 -2.79 -7.32 0.62
CA ALA A 59 -1.40 -7.75 0.76
C ALA A 59 -0.50 -6.69 1.43
N GLY A 60 -1.04 -5.93 2.39
CA GLY A 60 -0.25 -4.96 3.15
C GLY A 60 0.82 -5.67 3.97
N GLY A 61 2.06 -5.20 3.86
CA GLY A 61 3.23 -5.83 4.45
C GLY A 61 4.12 -4.84 5.17
N ASN A 62 5.34 -5.27 5.47
CA ASN A 62 6.41 -4.39 5.91
C ASN A 62 7.66 -4.64 5.07
N GLU A 63 8.75 -3.95 5.38
CA GLU A 63 9.97 -4.02 4.59
C GLU A 63 10.52 -5.45 4.49
N SER A 64 10.34 -6.30 5.52
CA SER A 64 10.85 -7.68 5.47
C SER A 64 10.03 -8.62 4.59
N THR A 65 8.78 -8.28 4.27
CA THR A 65 7.92 -9.07 3.36
C THR A 65 7.84 -8.50 1.94
N GLN A 66 8.42 -7.30 1.71
CA GLN A 66 8.30 -6.54 0.46
C GLN A 66 8.60 -7.39 -0.80
N SER A 67 9.69 -8.16 -0.80
CA SER A 67 10.08 -8.97 -1.97
C SER A 67 9.04 -10.04 -2.34
N LYS A 68 8.28 -10.55 -1.37
CA LYS A 68 7.17 -11.47 -1.60
C LYS A 68 5.94 -10.69 -2.06
N ASP A 69 5.64 -9.58 -1.40
CA ASP A 69 4.45 -8.80 -1.64
C ASP A 69 4.45 -8.17 -3.05
N ILE A 70 5.60 -7.69 -3.54
CA ILE A 70 5.77 -7.18 -4.91
C ILE A 70 5.47 -8.25 -5.97
N LYS A 71 5.65 -9.54 -5.66
CA LYS A 71 5.29 -10.64 -6.59
C LYS A 71 3.81 -11.00 -6.52
N THR A 72 3.19 -10.85 -5.36
CA THR A 72 1.79 -11.24 -5.14
C THR A 72 0.80 -10.11 -5.47
N ALA A 73 1.16 -8.85 -5.23
CA ALA A 73 0.27 -7.72 -5.43
C ALA A 73 -0.19 -7.57 -6.91
N PRO A 74 0.67 -7.73 -7.93
CA PRO A 74 0.25 -7.80 -9.33
C PRO A 74 -0.79 -8.89 -9.61
N GLN A 75 -0.60 -10.08 -9.02
CA GLN A 75 -1.52 -11.21 -9.18
C GLN A 75 -2.88 -10.98 -8.50
N LEU A 76 -2.92 -10.15 -7.47
CA LEU A 76 -4.17 -9.71 -6.84
C LEU A 76 -4.84 -8.63 -7.68
N ALA A 77 -4.06 -7.70 -8.22
CA ALA A 77 -4.55 -6.61 -9.07
C ALA A 77 -5.17 -7.10 -10.38
N SER A 78 -4.64 -8.18 -10.97
CA SER A 78 -5.22 -8.77 -12.19
C SER A 78 -6.60 -9.41 -11.99
N LYS A 79 -7.04 -9.58 -10.74
CA LYS A 79 -8.36 -10.11 -10.38
C LYS A 79 -9.37 -9.03 -10.01
N LEU A 80 -8.95 -7.77 -9.97
CA LEU A 80 -9.81 -6.62 -9.78
C LEU A 80 -10.49 -6.26 -11.10
#